data_AF-A0A3L8PPY0-F1
#
_entry.id   AF-A0A3L8PPY0-F1
#
_cell.length_a   1.000
_cell.length_b   1.000
_cell.length_c   1.000
_cell.angle_alpha   90.00
_cell.angle_beta   90.00
_cell.angle_gamma   90.00
#
_symmetry.space_group_name_H-M   'P 1'
#
loop_
_entity.id
_entity.type
_entity.pdbx_description
1 polymer ?
#
loop_
_entity_poly.entity_id
_entity_poly.type
_entity_poly.pdbx_seq_one_letter_code
_entity_poly.pdbx_strand_id
1 'polypeptide(L)'
;METMSPTEPRSAENRSGRRRDSFTMTWRYNLVSLWMYLGFGSLGAVANALLRDDLVGWRRVVVLLLIIALMGWAGYWCRSLIVGRSRHGMPALVHGVTAVAATLLVVIASWHPGAPIGYLLVPWSAIAVLGLDFRRGEYLAWLLAWAAALLGLRALVVVVSGGDLAGFFPNDFGSIYLLAFFAVFVPAASWFQLWIWELTIDVRDAGVTRAELTRVRERLRFAADLHDIQGHHLQVLALKTELAERLIDRDPELARATIHEAQEIARTALEETRTLAQGYRQVSLHDEIVNAASVLEASGAMVRVDVPAQLDHPLLATALREATTNILRHSNATTVEISGTLDPPSLRVVNDGVIAPPNGSGTGLASLAERFAARGGSVESQRAEDRFTLVATAGGPT
;
A
#
# COMPACT_ATOMS: atom_id res chain seq x y z
N MET A 1 18.06 -34.91 25.27
CA MET A 1 16.91 -34.16 25.81
C MET A 1 16.98 -32.79 25.17
N GLU A 2 16.33 -32.66 24.01
CA GLU A 2 16.24 -31.45 23.20
C GLU A 2 15.15 -30.53 23.76
N THR A 3 15.41 -29.22 23.78
CA THR A 3 14.48 -28.20 24.25
C THR A 3 13.71 -27.59 23.07
N MET A 4 12.37 -27.69 23.10
CA MET A 4 11.43 -26.96 22.24
C MET A 4 11.05 -25.59 22.83
N SER A 5 10.84 -24.62 21.94
CA SER A 5 10.46 -23.19 22.14
C SER A 5 8.94 -22.93 22.13
N PRO A 6 8.45 -21.83 22.73
CA PRO A 6 7.54 -20.87 22.03
C PRO A 6 7.70 -19.36 22.46
N THR A 7 8.00 -18.39 21.58
CA THR A 7 7.17 -17.46 20.72
C THR A 7 6.59 -16.15 21.34
N GLU A 8 7.03 -15.00 20.79
CA GLU A 8 6.70 -13.57 21.06
C GLU A 8 5.55 -12.95 20.19
N PRO A 9 4.98 -11.75 20.51
CA PRO A 9 3.93 -11.10 19.72
C PRO A 9 4.43 -10.00 18.75
N ARG A 10 4.35 -10.25 17.43
CA ARG A 10 4.62 -9.32 16.30
C ARG A 10 3.30 -8.82 15.68
N SER A 11 2.82 -7.58 15.88
CA SER A 11 1.39 -7.31 15.56
C SER A 11 0.90 -6.04 14.83
N ALA A 12 1.61 -4.94 14.51
CA ALA A 12 1.00 -3.87 13.65
C ALA A 12 1.85 -3.25 12.55
N GLU A 13 3.15 -3.03 12.73
CA GLU A 13 4.03 -2.75 11.58
C GLU A 13 4.13 -3.99 10.69
N ASN A 14 4.09 -5.15 11.36
CA ASN A 14 3.78 -6.41 10.72
C ASN A 14 2.42 -6.36 10.05
N ARG A 15 1.34 -5.65 10.44
CA ARG A 15 0.05 -5.71 9.69
C ARG A 15 0.03 -4.94 8.37
N SER A 16 0.73 -3.81 8.23
CA SER A 16 0.79 -3.08 6.95
C SER A 16 1.80 -3.74 5.99
N GLY A 17 2.96 -4.14 6.53
CA GLY A 17 3.95 -5.00 5.86
C GLY A 17 3.34 -6.35 5.47
N ARG A 18 2.72 -7.08 6.41
CA ARG A 18 1.99 -8.35 6.22
C ARG A 18 0.71 -8.19 5.41
N ARG A 19 0.11 -7.00 5.23
CA ARG A 19 -0.98 -6.79 4.26
C ARG A 19 -0.43 -6.60 2.84
N ARG A 20 0.67 -5.86 2.67
CA ARG A 20 1.42 -5.82 1.40
C ARG A 20 1.92 -7.22 1.07
N ASP A 21 2.60 -7.87 2.01
CA ASP A 21 3.10 -9.23 1.89
C ASP A 21 1.97 -10.22 1.72
N SER A 22 0.83 -10.14 2.43
CA SER A 22 -0.28 -11.09 2.21
C SER A 22 -0.88 -10.90 0.83
N PHE A 23 -1.00 -9.68 0.34
CA PHE A 23 -1.52 -9.42 -1.00
C PHE A 23 -0.55 -9.93 -2.07
N THR A 24 0.74 -9.62 -1.93
CA THR A 24 1.80 -10.14 -2.80
C THR A 24 1.96 -11.65 -2.66
N MET A 25 1.69 -12.24 -1.50
CA MET A 25 1.79 -13.68 -1.21
C MET A 25 0.57 -14.43 -1.74
N THR A 26 -0.65 -13.90 -1.60
CA THR A 26 -1.86 -14.43 -2.25
C THR A 26 -1.72 -14.36 -3.76
N TRP A 27 -1.11 -13.29 -4.28
CA TRP A 27 -0.79 -13.19 -5.70
C TRP A 27 0.24 -14.25 -6.09
N ARG A 28 1.37 -14.35 -5.37
CA ARG A 28 2.43 -15.33 -5.66
C ARG A 28 1.90 -16.74 -5.60
N TYR A 29 1.03 -17.04 -4.65
CA TYR A 29 0.33 -18.31 -4.53
C TYR A 29 -0.56 -18.57 -5.74
N ASN A 30 -1.42 -17.63 -6.11
CA ASN A 30 -2.32 -17.75 -7.26
C ASN A 30 -1.57 -17.96 -8.58
N LEU A 31 -0.45 -17.25 -8.79
CA LEU A 31 0.34 -17.43 -10.01
C LEU A 31 1.21 -18.69 -9.96
N VAL A 32 1.78 -19.06 -8.81
CA VAL A 32 2.48 -20.35 -8.67
C VAL A 32 1.51 -21.51 -8.90
N SER A 33 0.27 -21.38 -8.42
CA SER A 33 -0.81 -22.33 -8.70
C SER A 33 -1.13 -22.37 -10.20
N LEU A 34 -1.29 -21.21 -10.86
CA LEU A 34 -1.48 -21.12 -12.31
C LEU A 34 -0.32 -21.82 -13.06
N TRP A 35 0.92 -21.57 -12.66
CA TRP A 35 2.12 -22.23 -13.20
C TRP A 35 2.13 -23.73 -12.97
N MET A 36 1.72 -24.20 -11.79
CA MET A 36 1.58 -25.63 -11.49
C MET A 36 0.53 -26.27 -12.38
N TYR A 37 -0.64 -25.63 -12.56
CA TYR A 37 -1.70 -26.13 -13.43
C TYR A 37 -1.26 -26.19 -14.89
N LEU A 38 -0.61 -25.15 -15.40
CA LEU A 38 -0.05 -25.12 -16.75
C LEU A 38 1.08 -26.14 -16.93
N GLY A 39 1.97 -26.24 -15.94
CA GLY A 39 3.06 -27.21 -15.91
C GLY A 39 2.56 -28.65 -15.94
N PHE A 40 1.47 -28.94 -15.22
CA PHE A 40 0.83 -30.26 -15.25
C PHE A 40 0.25 -30.60 -16.63
N GLY A 41 -0.44 -29.65 -17.28
CA GLY A 41 -0.88 -29.81 -18.67
C GLY A 41 0.29 -30.03 -19.64
N SER A 42 1.41 -29.39 -19.37
CA SER A 42 2.64 -29.52 -20.17
C SER A 42 3.30 -30.89 -20.05
N LEU A 43 3.28 -31.50 -18.85
CA LEU A 43 3.73 -32.90 -18.67
C LEU A 43 2.87 -33.85 -19.49
N GLY A 44 1.56 -33.60 -19.57
CA GLY A 44 0.66 -34.32 -20.47
C GLY A 44 1.05 -34.14 -21.94
N ALA A 45 1.40 -32.91 -22.36
CA ALA A 45 1.81 -32.64 -23.75
C ALA A 45 3.12 -33.35 -24.11
N VAL A 46 4.10 -33.33 -23.20
CA VAL A 46 5.39 -34.03 -23.33
C VAL A 46 5.20 -35.54 -23.35
N ALA A 47 4.44 -36.10 -22.40
CA ALA A 47 4.17 -37.54 -22.34
C ALA A 47 3.46 -38.03 -23.61
N ASN A 48 2.48 -37.27 -24.10
CA ASN A 48 1.77 -37.59 -25.33
C ASN A 48 2.66 -37.48 -26.58
N ALA A 49 3.57 -36.50 -26.64
CA ALA A 49 4.56 -36.40 -27.71
C ALA A 49 5.57 -37.56 -27.71
N LEU A 50 5.89 -38.11 -26.53
CA LEU A 50 6.81 -39.24 -26.36
C LEU A 50 6.16 -40.59 -26.70
N LEU A 51 4.88 -40.76 -26.35
CA LEU A 51 4.12 -42.00 -26.51
C LEU A 51 3.53 -42.19 -27.92
N ARG A 52 3.71 -41.22 -28.80
CA ARG A 52 3.16 -41.24 -30.16
C ARG A 52 4.05 -41.99 -31.15
N ASP A 53 3.45 -42.98 -31.79
CA ASP A 53 4.11 -43.82 -32.79
C ASP A 53 4.34 -43.11 -34.14
N ASP A 54 3.55 -42.09 -34.46
CA ASP A 54 3.65 -41.28 -35.68
C ASP A 54 4.77 -40.21 -35.63
N LEU A 55 5.21 -39.83 -34.43
CA LEU A 55 6.30 -38.89 -34.19
C LEU A 55 7.62 -39.66 -34.01
N VAL A 56 8.38 -39.89 -35.08
CA VAL A 56 9.64 -40.66 -35.02
C VAL A 56 10.86 -39.80 -35.35
N GLY A 57 12.00 -40.12 -34.73
CA GLY A 57 13.31 -39.54 -35.04
C GLY A 57 13.39 -38.04 -34.76
N TRP A 58 13.92 -37.27 -35.72
CA TRP A 58 14.18 -35.84 -35.56
C TRP A 58 12.91 -35.01 -35.35
N ARG A 59 11.76 -35.43 -35.89
CA ARG A 59 10.47 -34.72 -35.74
C ARG A 59 10.03 -34.67 -34.28
N ARG A 60 10.23 -35.77 -33.54
CA ARG A 60 9.93 -35.85 -32.10
C ARG A 60 10.79 -34.86 -31.31
N VAL A 61 12.09 -34.79 -31.62
CA VAL A 61 13.03 -33.86 -30.97
C VAL A 61 12.62 -32.41 -31.20
N VAL A 62 12.26 -32.05 -32.43
CA VAL A 62 11.81 -30.69 -32.76
C VAL A 62 10.53 -30.33 -31.97
N VAL A 63 9.53 -31.21 -31.92
CA VAL A 63 8.29 -30.96 -31.16
C VAL A 63 8.57 -30.77 -29.66
N LEU A 64 9.44 -31.59 -29.07
CA LEU A 64 9.80 -31.46 -27.65
C LEU A 64 10.55 -30.16 -27.36
N LEU A 65 11.52 -29.78 -28.19
CA LEU A 65 12.23 -28.51 -28.05
C LEU A 65 11.29 -27.31 -28.17
N LEU A 66 10.33 -27.38 -29.08
CA LEU A 66 9.31 -26.37 -29.27
C LEU A 66 8.37 -26.22 -28.07
N ILE A 67 7.96 -27.33 -27.45
CA ILE A 67 7.18 -27.33 -26.19
C ILE A 67 7.98 -26.66 -25.07
N ILE A 68 9.25 -27.06 -24.89
CA ILE A 68 10.13 -26.49 -23.86
C ILE A 68 10.37 -25.00 -24.09
N ALA A 69 10.61 -24.60 -25.35
CA ALA A 69 10.79 -23.21 -25.72
C ALA A 69 9.54 -22.37 -25.40
N LEU A 70 8.34 -22.87 -25.75
CA LEU A 70 7.07 -22.21 -25.44
C LEU A 70 6.87 -22.04 -23.92
N MET A 71 7.12 -23.10 -23.14
CA MET A 71 6.99 -23.07 -21.68
C MET A 71 7.99 -22.10 -21.04
N GLY A 72 9.27 -22.19 -21.39
CA GLY A 72 10.32 -21.33 -20.85
C GLY A 72 10.09 -19.86 -21.21
N TRP A 73 9.63 -19.62 -22.45
CA TRP A 73 9.31 -18.29 -22.94
C TRP A 73 8.08 -17.71 -22.24
N ALA A 74 6.93 -18.39 -22.26
CA ALA A 74 5.72 -17.92 -21.58
C ALA A 74 5.93 -17.77 -20.07
N GLY A 75 6.75 -18.66 -19.48
CA GLY A 75 7.18 -18.56 -18.10
C GLY A 75 8.01 -17.32 -17.77
N TYR A 76 8.92 -16.94 -18.67
CA TYR A 76 9.67 -15.69 -18.58
C TYR A 76 8.75 -14.46 -18.60
N TRP A 77 7.67 -14.47 -19.40
CA TRP A 77 6.71 -13.36 -19.46
C TRP A 77 5.77 -13.30 -18.26
N CYS A 78 5.36 -14.45 -17.72
CA CYS A 78 4.64 -14.49 -16.45
C CYS A 78 5.44 -13.80 -15.34
N ARG A 79 6.79 -13.88 -15.34
CA ARG A 79 7.66 -13.20 -14.38
C ARG A 79 7.42 -11.68 -14.33
N SER A 80 7.19 -11.03 -15.45
CA SER A 80 6.92 -9.58 -15.44
C SER A 80 5.60 -9.22 -14.77
N LEU A 81 4.59 -10.10 -14.84
CA LEU A 81 3.35 -9.96 -14.07
C LEU A 81 3.61 -10.17 -12.54
N ILE A 82 4.59 -11.01 -12.16
CA ILE A 82 4.98 -11.26 -10.74
C ILE A 82 5.56 -10.02 -10.07
N VAL A 83 6.39 -9.27 -10.80
CA VAL A 83 7.18 -8.17 -10.21
C VAL A 83 6.34 -6.89 -10.06
N GLY A 84 5.03 -6.94 -10.38
CA GLY A 84 4.15 -5.78 -10.29
C GLY A 84 4.52 -4.66 -11.27
N ARG A 85 5.36 -4.95 -12.27
CA ARG A 85 5.55 -4.05 -13.41
C ARG A 85 4.25 -4.04 -14.19
N SER A 86 3.67 -2.86 -14.35
CA SER A 86 2.45 -2.69 -15.13
C SER A 86 2.64 -3.28 -16.54
N ARG A 87 1.55 -3.80 -17.12
CA ARG A 87 1.46 -4.19 -18.54
C ARG A 87 1.97 -3.11 -19.51
N HIS A 88 2.07 -1.87 -19.04
CA HIS A 88 2.34 -0.66 -19.82
C HIS A 88 3.84 -0.42 -20.09
N GLY A 89 4.76 -1.21 -19.52
CA GLY A 89 6.20 -1.03 -19.72
C GLY A 89 6.78 -1.71 -20.98
N MET A 90 5.95 -2.32 -21.82
CA MET A 90 6.38 -3.33 -22.79
C MET A 90 6.18 -2.91 -24.25
N PRO A 91 7.13 -3.22 -25.16
CA PRO A 91 6.94 -3.01 -26.60
C PRO A 91 5.88 -3.96 -27.16
N ALA A 92 4.78 -3.41 -27.68
CA ALA A 92 3.65 -4.16 -28.26
C ALA A 92 4.08 -5.15 -29.36
N LEU A 93 5.13 -4.82 -30.12
CA LEU A 93 5.67 -5.66 -31.19
C LEU A 93 6.22 -7.00 -30.67
N VAL A 94 6.92 -6.99 -29.52
CA VAL A 94 7.48 -8.21 -28.94
C VAL A 94 6.34 -9.13 -28.48
N HIS A 95 5.30 -8.59 -27.84
CA HIS A 95 4.14 -9.39 -27.44
C HIS A 95 3.38 -9.95 -28.64
N GLY A 96 3.13 -9.15 -29.68
CA GLY A 96 2.45 -9.59 -30.89
C GLY A 96 3.15 -10.75 -31.59
N VAL A 97 4.48 -10.66 -31.77
CA VAL A 97 5.29 -11.75 -32.36
C VAL A 97 5.18 -13.02 -31.54
N THR A 98 5.13 -12.92 -30.21
CA THR A 98 5.07 -14.08 -29.31
C THR A 98 3.71 -14.75 -29.28
N ALA A 99 2.62 -13.98 -29.34
CA ALA A 99 1.28 -14.51 -29.48
C ALA A 99 1.12 -15.30 -30.79
N VAL A 100 1.67 -14.76 -31.89
CA VAL A 100 1.70 -15.44 -33.19
C VAL A 100 2.54 -16.72 -33.13
N ALA A 101 3.74 -16.67 -32.57
CA ALA A 101 4.60 -17.84 -32.44
C ALA A 101 3.97 -18.95 -31.59
N ALA A 102 3.35 -18.61 -30.45
CA ALA A 102 2.65 -19.55 -29.59
C ALA A 102 1.45 -20.21 -30.29
N THR A 103 0.67 -19.42 -31.04
CA THR A 103 -0.48 -19.91 -31.82
C THR A 103 -0.04 -20.86 -32.93
N LEU A 104 1.02 -20.51 -33.67
CA LEU A 104 1.60 -21.38 -34.69
C LEU A 104 2.11 -22.69 -34.09
N LEU A 105 2.72 -22.65 -32.91
CA LEU A 105 3.22 -23.83 -32.21
C LEU A 105 2.12 -24.79 -31.79
N VAL A 106 1.02 -24.27 -31.25
CA VAL A 106 -0.17 -25.07 -30.91
C VAL A 106 -0.71 -25.77 -32.16
N VAL A 107 -0.76 -25.07 -33.29
CA VAL A 107 -1.27 -25.65 -34.54
C VAL A 107 -0.32 -26.70 -35.12
N ILE A 108 0.99 -26.45 -35.12
CA ILE A 108 2.00 -27.42 -35.57
C ILE A 108 1.99 -28.67 -34.67
N ALA A 109 1.85 -28.51 -33.36
CA ALA A 109 1.70 -29.63 -32.42
C ALA A 109 0.35 -30.36 -32.55
N SER A 110 -0.65 -29.71 -33.14
CA SER A 110 -1.98 -30.24 -33.45
C SER A 110 -2.10 -30.89 -34.83
N TRP A 111 -1.00 -31.04 -35.58
CA TRP A 111 -1.02 -31.41 -37.00
C TRP A 111 -1.78 -32.70 -37.31
N HIS A 112 -1.92 -33.61 -36.34
CA HIS A 112 -2.75 -34.80 -36.49
C HIS A 112 -4.11 -34.62 -35.78
N PRO A 113 -5.27 -34.86 -36.46
CA PRO A 113 -6.58 -34.52 -35.92
C PRO A 113 -6.93 -35.18 -34.58
N GLY A 114 -6.49 -36.43 -34.36
CA GLY A 114 -6.61 -37.15 -33.09
C GLY A 114 -5.49 -36.89 -32.06
N ALA A 115 -4.72 -35.80 -32.15
CA ALA A 115 -3.65 -35.48 -31.19
C ALA A 115 -4.13 -34.55 -30.07
N PRO A 116 -4.24 -35.03 -28.81
CA PRO A 116 -4.55 -34.15 -27.69
C PRO A 116 -3.41 -33.16 -27.36
N ILE A 117 -2.22 -33.32 -27.94
CA ILE A 117 -1.01 -32.51 -27.66
C ILE A 117 -1.30 -31.02 -27.84
N GLY A 118 -2.00 -30.67 -28.92
CA GLY A 118 -2.38 -29.29 -29.20
C GLY A 118 -3.20 -28.65 -28.10
N TYR A 119 -4.21 -29.37 -27.59
CA TYR A 119 -5.14 -28.88 -26.57
C TYR A 119 -4.44 -28.53 -25.27
N LEU A 120 -3.39 -29.27 -24.91
CA LEU A 120 -2.61 -29.06 -23.69
C LEU A 120 -1.69 -27.84 -23.77
N LEU A 121 -1.42 -27.33 -24.98
CA LEU A 121 -0.62 -26.13 -25.21
C LEU A 121 -1.48 -24.87 -25.39
N VAL A 122 -2.79 -25.01 -25.60
CA VAL A 122 -3.75 -23.89 -25.74
C VAL A 122 -3.69 -22.89 -24.57
N PRO A 123 -3.58 -23.32 -23.29
CA PRO A 123 -3.44 -22.40 -22.17
C PRO A 123 -2.21 -21.48 -22.25
N TRP A 124 -1.08 -22.00 -22.74
CA TRP A 124 0.14 -21.22 -22.90
C TRP A 124 0.01 -20.16 -23.98
N SER A 125 -0.65 -20.49 -25.10
CA SER A 125 -0.98 -19.51 -26.13
C SER A 125 -2.02 -18.48 -25.67
N ALA A 126 -2.98 -18.88 -24.83
CA ALA A 126 -3.95 -17.95 -24.25
C ALA A 126 -3.25 -16.93 -23.34
N ILE A 127 -2.30 -17.38 -22.53
CA ILE A 127 -1.54 -16.52 -21.61
C ILE A 127 -0.63 -15.55 -22.36
N ALA A 128 -0.01 -15.97 -23.46
CA ALA A 128 0.77 -15.07 -24.31
C ALA A 128 -0.11 -13.93 -24.89
N VAL A 129 -1.38 -14.22 -25.18
CA VAL A 129 -2.37 -13.22 -25.64
C VAL A 129 -2.89 -12.38 -24.48
N LEU A 130 -3.10 -12.95 -23.29
CA LEU A 130 -3.49 -12.23 -22.07
C LEU A 130 -2.46 -11.17 -21.62
N GLY A 131 -1.22 -11.27 -22.11
CA GLY A 131 -0.17 -10.28 -21.94
C GLY A 131 -0.33 -9.03 -22.81
N LEU A 132 -1.18 -9.05 -23.84
CA LEU A 132 -1.47 -7.88 -24.68
C LEU A 132 -2.36 -6.88 -23.93
N ASP A 133 -2.10 -5.60 -24.16
CA ASP A 133 -2.81 -4.49 -23.52
C ASP A 133 -4.19 -4.31 -24.18
N PHE A 134 -5.20 -5.02 -23.69
CA PHE A 134 -6.57 -4.93 -24.17
C PHE A 134 -7.42 -4.06 -23.25
N ARG A 135 -8.31 -3.24 -23.83
CA ARG A 135 -9.32 -2.50 -23.06
C ARG A 135 -10.28 -3.50 -22.42
N ARG A 136 -10.62 -3.29 -21.14
CA ARG A 136 -11.44 -4.21 -20.32
C ARG A 136 -12.75 -4.68 -20.99
N GLY A 137 -13.43 -3.79 -21.71
CA GLY A 137 -14.69 -4.08 -22.39
C GLY A 137 -14.56 -4.91 -23.68
N GLU A 138 -13.37 -4.97 -24.27
CA GLU A 138 -13.10 -5.66 -25.53
C GLU A 138 -12.54 -7.07 -25.33
N TYR A 139 -12.32 -7.46 -24.07
CA TYR A 139 -11.65 -8.71 -23.73
C TYR A 139 -12.34 -9.95 -24.31
N LEU A 140 -13.67 -10.04 -24.13
CA LEU A 140 -14.43 -11.18 -24.61
C LEU A 140 -14.34 -11.28 -26.15
N ALA A 141 -14.34 -10.14 -26.84
CA ALA A 141 -14.19 -10.08 -28.29
C ALA A 141 -12.80 -10.57 -28.73
N TRP A 142 -11.74 -10.17 -28.02
CA TRP A 142 -10.38 -10.65 -28.31
C TRP A 142 -10.19 -12.14 -28.04
N LEU A 143 -10.77 -12.66 -26.97
CA LEU A 143 -10.73 -14.09 -26.65
C LEU A 143 -11.47 -14.91 -27.73
N LEU A 144 -12.64 -14.44 -28.16
CA LEU A 144 -13.40 -15.05 -29.24
C LEU A 144 -12.66 -14.97 -30.59
N ALA A 145 -12.07 -13.82 -30.92
CA ALA A 145 -11.27 -13.64 -32.13
C ALA A 145 -10.05 -14.56 -32.14
N TRP A 146 -9.37 -14.69 -31.00
CA TRP A 146 -8.24 -15.60 -30.85
C TRP A 146 -8.65 -17.07 -30.96
N ALA A 147 -9.74 -17.47 -30.31
CA ALA A 147 -10.27 -18.84 -30.43
C ALA A 147 -10.67 -19.16 -31.88
N ALA A 148 -11.31 -18.21 -32.57
CA ALA A 148 -11.65 -18.33 -33.98
C ALA A 148 -10.40 -18.43 -34.87
N ALA A 149 -9.36 -17.63 -34.60
CA ALA A 149 -8.09 -17.68 -35.33
C ALA A 149 -7.37 -19.03 -35.13
N LEU A 150 -7.37 -19.58 -33.91
CA LEU A 150 -6.84 -20.92 -33.62
C LEU A 150 -7.58 -22.01 -34.37
N LEU A 151 -8.92 -21.98 -34.35
CA LEU A 151 -9.76 -22.93 -35.07
C LEU A 151 -9.54 -22.83 -36.59
N GLY A 152 -9.51 -21.61 -37.13
CA GLY A 152 -9.27 -21.36 -38.55
C GLY A 152 -7.88 -21.81 -39.01
N LEU A 153 -6.84 -21.51 -38.23
CA LEU A 153 -5.46 -21.92 -38.52
C LEU A 153 -5.29 -23.44 -38.44
N ARG A 154 -5.94 -24.10 -37.47
CA ARG A 154 -5.99 -25.56 -37.39
C ARG A 154 -6.72 -26.15 -38.60
N ALA A 155 -7.85 -25.59 -39.00
CA ALA A 155 -8.63 -26.08 -40.15
C ALA A 155 -7.82 -25.95 -41.46
N LEU A 156 -7.13 -24.82 -41.64
CA LEU A 156 -6.23 -24.59 -42.76
C LEU A 156 -5.13 -25.66 -42.83
N VAL A 157 -4.49 -25.99 -41.70
CA VAL A 157 -3.46 -27.03 -41.64
C VAL A 157 -4.01 -28.41 -42.00
N VAL A 158 -5.21 -28.76 -41.54
CA VAL A 158 -5.87 -30.03 -41.90
C VAL A 158 -6.13 -30.10 -43.40
N VAL A 159 -6.65 -29.03 -44.01
CA VAL A 159 -6.92 -28.98 -45.46
C VAL A 159 -5.63 -29.03 -46.28
N VAL A 160 -4.61 -28.25 -45.94
CA VAL A 160 -3.32 -28.19 -46.66
C VAL A 160 -2.54 -29.50 -46.54
N SER A 161 -2.68 -30.22 -45.43
CA SER A 161 -2.06 -31.53 -45.23
C SER A 161 -2.80 -32.69 -45.94
N GLY A 162 -3.90 -32.41 -46.64
CA GLY A 162 -4.71 -33.40 -47.33
C GLY A 162 -5.60 -34.23 -46.40
N GLY A 163 -5.84 -33.76 -45.17
CA GLY A 163 -6.69 -34.41 -44.18
C GLY A 163 -8.18 -34.12 -44.41
N ASP A 164 -9.03 -35.05 -43.94
CA ASP A 164 -10.48 -34.89 -43.95
C ASP A 164 -10.95 -34.07 -42.73
N LEU A 165 -11.81 -33.09 -42.98
CA LEU A 165 -12.46 -32.29 -41.93
C LEU A 165 -13.40 -33.12 -41.06
N ALA A 166 -13.81 -34.32 -41.49
CA ALA A 166 -14.57 -35.26 -40.65
C ALA A 166 -13.82 -35.66 -39.37
N GLY A 167 -12.49 -35.58 -39.34
CA GLY A 167 -11.66 -35.79 -38.15
C GLY A 167 -11.30 -34.52 -37.39
N PHE A 168 -11.77 -33.34 -37.84
CA PHE A 168 -11.34 -32.03 -37.30
C PHE A 168 -11.65 -31.88 -35.81
N PHE A 169 -12.86 -32.27 -35.43
CA PHE A 169 -13.26 -32.39 -34.04
C PHE A 169 -13.07 -33.82 -33.56
N PRO A 170 -12.71 -34.00 -32.28
CA PRO A 170 -12.68 -35.33 -31.70
C PRO A 170 -14.09 -35.94 -31.66
N ASN A 171 -14.19 -37.25 -31.88
CA ASN A 171 -15.47 -37.97 -31.89
C ASN A 171 -15.75 -38.71 -30.57
N ASP A 172 -14.79 -38.73 -29.64
CA ASP A 172 -14.95 -39.30 -28.31
C ASP A 172 -15.20 -38.22 -27.26
N PHE A 173 -16.03 -38.54 -26.26
CA PHE A 173 -16.42 -37.59 -25.23
C PHE A 173 -15.24 -37.04 -24.41
N GLY A 174 -14.22 -37.86 -24.15
CA GLY A 174 -13.08 -37.49 -23.32
C GLY A 174 -12.22 -36.40 -23.95
N SER A 175 -11.96 -36.50 -25.25
CA SER A 175 -11.21 -35.50 -26.00
C SER A 175 -12.03 -34.23 -26.28
N ILE A 176 -13.35 -34.33 -26.48
CA ILE A 176 -14.25 -33.15 -26.51
C ILE A 176 -14.20 -32.40 -25.18
N TYR A 177 -14.27 -33.13 -24.06
CA TYR A 177 -14.16 -32.55 -22.72
C TYR A 177 -12.80 -31.84 -22.52
N LEU A 178 -11.70 -32.50 -22.86
CA LEU A 178 -10.35 -31.92 -22.76
C LEU A 178 -10.21 -30.66 -23.63
N LEU A 179 -10.74 -30.68 -24.85
CA LEU A 179 -10.77 -29.54 -25.74
C LEU A 179 -11.55 -28.36 -25.11
N ALA A 180 -12.78 -28.59 -24.65
CA ALA A 180 -13.59 -27.56 -24.03
C ALA A 180 -12.92 -26.99 -22.76
N PHE A 181 -12.34 -27.86 -21.93
CA PHE A 181 -11.64 -27.48 -20.71
C PHE A 181 -10.43 -26.58 -21.00
N PHE A 182 -9.53 -26.99 -21.90
CA PHE A 182 -8.31 -26.23 -22.15
C PHE A 182 -8.49 -25.03 -23.08
N ALA A 183 -9.44 -25.08 -24.02
CA ALA A 183 -9.64 -24.00 -24.99
C ALA A 183 -10.60 -22.90 -24.51
N VAL A 184 -11.53 -23.22 -23.60
CA VAL A 184 -12.53 -22.26 -23.13
C VAL A 184 -12.36 -21.98 -21.64
N PHE A 185 -12.36 -23.02 -20.81
CA PHE A 185 -12.38 -22.84 -19.36
C PHE A 185 -11.07 -22.21 -18.83
N VAL A 186 -9.90 -22.71 -19.23
CA VAL A 186 -8.62 -22.18 -18.71
C VAL A 186 -8.38 -20.71 -19.10
N PRO A 187 -8.59 -20.27 -20.36
CA PRO A 187 -8.51 -18.87 -20.74
C PRO A 187 -9.54 -17.98 -20.01
N ALA A 188 -10.78 -18.46 -19.84
CA ALA A 188 -11.83 -17.72 -19.13
C ALA A 188 -11.53 -17.59 -17.63
N ALA A 189 -11.00 -18.64 -17.00
CA ALA A 189 -10.58 -18.61 -15.60
C ALA A 189 -9.40 -17.65 -15.40
N SER A 190 -8.42 -17.68 -16.30
CA SER A 190 -7.27 -16.76 -16.29
C SER A 190 -7.70 -15.31 -16.44
N TRP A 191 -8.68 -15.04 -17.31
CA TRP A 191 -9.30 -13.72 -17.42
C TRP A 191 -9.99 -13.28 -16.14
N PHE A 192 -10.88 -14.12 -15.62
CA PHE A 192 -11.67 -13.81 -14.44
C PHE A 192 -10.77 -13.47 -13.25
N GLN A 193 -9.66 -14.18 -13.13
CA GLN A 193 -8.65 -13.94 -12.12
C GLN A 193 -7.93 -12.59 -12.32
N LEU A 194 -7.57 -12.24 -13.56
CA LEU A 194 -6.99 -10.92 -13.89
C LEU A 194 -8.00 -9.78 -13.68
N TRP A 195 -9.28 -10.01 -13.97
CA TRP A 195 -10.36 -9.06 -13.75
C TRP A 195 -10.60 -8.80 -12.26
N ILE A 196 -10.68 -9.86 -11.44
CA ILE A 196 -10.76 -9.73 -9.98
C ILE A 196 -9.57 -8.92 -9.44
N TRP A 197 -8.38 -9.17 -9.98
CA TRP A 197 -7.17 -8.47 -9.57
C TRP A 197 -7.25 -6.97 -9.86
N GLU A 198 -7.60 -6.60 -11.09
CA GLU A 198 -7.77 -5.20 -11.47
C GLU A 198 -8.86 -4.51 -10.64
N LEU A 199 -9.98 -5.19 -10.40
CA LEU A 199 -11.04 -4.69 -9.53
C LEU A 199 -10.54 -4.46 -8.10
N THR A 200 -9.68 -5.35 -7.60
CA THR A 200 -9.13 -5.22 -6.24
C THR A 200 -8.17 -4.04 -6.14
N ILE A 201 -7.37 -3.78 -7.17
CA ILE A 201 -6.52 -2.57 -7.26
C ILE A 201 -7.39 -1.32 -7.30
N ASP A 202 -8.37 -1.27 -8.20
CA ASP A 202 -9.26 -0.12 -8.36
C ASP A 202 -9.98 0.22 -7.04
N VAL A 203 -10.49 -0.79 -6.33
CA VAL A 203 -11.13 -0.61 -5.01
C VAL A 203 -10.13 -0.09 -3.99
N ARG A 204 -8.87 -0.54 -4.03
CA ARG A 204 -7.83 -0.08 -3.12
C ARG A 204 -7.47 1.39 -3.37
N ASP A 205 -7.29 1.77 -4.62
CA ASP A 205 -6.92 3.14 -5.02
C ASP A 205 -8.07 4.11 -4.75
N ALA A 206 -9.31 3.67 -4.99
CA ALA A 206 -10.50 4.42 -4.59
C ALA A 206 -10.60 4.62 -3.07
N GLY A 207 -10.19 3.62 -2.27
CA GLY A 207 -10.16 3.71 -0.81
C GLY A 207 -9.15 4.73 -0.29
N VAL A 208 -7.94 4.77 -0.87
CA VAL A 208 -6.90 5.76 -0.52
C VAL A 208 -7.36 7.16 -0.90
N THR A 209 -7.87 7.34 -2.11
CA THR A 209 -8.40 8.63 -2.60
C THR A 209 -9.56 9.13 -1.73
N ARG A 210 -10.46 8.24 -1.30
CA ARG A 210 -11.57 8.60 -0.39
C ARG A 210 -11.07 9.06 0.98
N ALA A 211 -10.05 8.41 1.54
CA ALA A 211 -9.48 8.81 2.82
C ALA A 211 -8.83 10.19 2.73
N GLU A 212 -8.11 10.48 1.65
CA GLU A 212 -7.51 11.79 1.39
C GLU A 212 -8.58 12.88 1.17
N LEU A 213 -9.61 12.59 0.37
CA LEU A 213 -10.73 13.51 0.15
C LEU A 213 -11.51 13.82 1.43
N THR A 214 -11.70 12.83 2.30
CA THR A 214 -12.34 13.05 3.61
C THR A 214 -11.48 13.96 4.48
N ARG A 215 -10.15 13.74 4.55
CA ARG A 215 -9.23 14.63 5.27
C ARG A 215 -9.25 16.06 4.74
N VAL A 216 -9.29 16.24 3.42
CA VAL A 216 -9.37 17.57 2.78
C VAL A 216 -10.71 18.26 3.07
N ARG A 217 -11.83 17.53 3.00
CA ARG A 217 -13.16 18.09 3.33
C ARG A 217 -13.25 18.51 4.79
N GLU A 218 -12.70 17.71 5.68
CA GLU A 218 -12.66 18.03 7.12
C GLU A 218 -11.81 19.28 7.38
N ARG A 219 -10.67 19.42 6.69
CA ARG A 219 -9.84 20.64 6.72
C ARG A 219 -10.58 21.88 6.20
N LEU A 220 -11.37 21.76 5.13
CA LEU A 220 -12.14 22.88 4.58
C LEU A 220 -13.32 23.27 5.48
N ARG A 221 -14.04 22.30 6.05
CA ARG A 221 -15.11 22.57 7.02
C ARG A 221 -14.56 23.31 8.24
N PHE A 222 -13.42 22.87 8.76
CA PHE A 222 -12.75 23.53 9.88
C PHE A 222 -12.27 24.95 9.54
N ALA A 223 -11.74 25.17 8.35
CA ALA A 223 -11.35 26.52 7.91
C ALA A 223 -12.55 27.48 7.85
N ALA A 224 -13.72 26.97 7.45
CA ALA A 224 -14.97 27.72 7.49
C ALA A 224 -15.42 28.00 8.93
N ASP A 225 -15.45 26.99 9.80
CA ASP A 225 -15.82 27.17 11.22
C ASP A 225 -14.89 28.16 11.96
N LEU A 226 -13.57 28.14 11.63
CA LEU A 226 -12.60 29.11 12.14
C LEU A 226 -12.89 30.54 11.65
N HIS A 227 -13.26 30.67 10.37
CA HIS A 227 -13.58 31.97 9.78
C HIS A 227 -14.85 32.56 10.39
N ASP A 228 -15.86 31.74 10.67
CA ASP A 228 -17.12 32.20 11.25
C ASP A 228 -16.94 32.67 12.71
N ILE A 229 -16.16 31.94 13.52
CA ILE A 229 -15.86 32.33 14.91
C ILE A 229 -15.00 33.61 14.94
N GLN A 230 -13.98 33.71 14.09
CA GLN A 230 -13.17 34.94 14.00
C GLN A 230 -13.97 36.13 13.49
N GLY A 231 -14.86 35.91 12.50
CA GLY A 231 -15.70 36.95 11.93
C GLY A 231 -16.58 37.63 12.98
N HIS A 232 -17.18 36.83 13.88
CA HIS A 232 -18.02 37.36 14.96
C HIS A 232 -17.23 38.23 15.96
N HIS A 233 -16.09 37.74 16.46
CA HIS A 233 -15.26 38.48 17.42
C HIS A 233 -14.73 39.79 16.82
N LEU A 234 -14.30 39.78 15.55
CA LEU A 234 -13.83 40.99 14.86
C LEU A 234 -14.95 42.02 14.65
N GLN A 235 -16.18 41.57 14.37
CA GLN A 235 -17.35 42.45 14.25
C GLN A 235 -17.68 43.14 15.57
N VAL A 236 -17.72 42.39 16.67
CA VAL A 236 -18.01 42.94 18.00
C VAL A 236 -16.88 43.88 18.45
N LEU A 237 -15.63 43.53 18.17
CA LEU A 237 -14.47 44.38 18.46
C LEU A 237 -14.57 45.72 17.72
N ALA A 238 -14.85 45.69 16.40
CA ALA A 238 -15.01 46.89 15.59
C ALA A 238 -16.11 47.82 16.15
N LEU A 239 -17.27 47.24 16.51
CA LEU A 239 -18.40 47.98 17.07
C LEU A 239 -18.05 48.62 18.42
N LYS A 240 -17.34 47.89 19.30
CA LYS A 240 -16.90 48.38 20.61
C LYS A 240 -15.85 49.48 20.49
N THR A 241 -14.92 49.37 19.55
CA THR A 241 -13.93 50.43 19.29
C THR A 241 -14.57 51.70 18.73
N GLU A 242 -15.57 51.57 17.84
CA GLU A 242 -16.32 52.72 17.32
C GLU A 242 -17.15 53.40 18.42
N LEU A 243 -17.77 52.61 19.32
CA LEU A 243 -18.48 53.14 20.48
C LEU A 243 -17.54 53.87 21.44
N ALA A 244 -16.36 53.30 21.72
CA ALA A 244 -15.36 53.94 22.57
C ALA A 244 -14.91 55.28 21.99
N GLU A 245 -14.64 55.35 20.68
CA GLU A 245 -14.26 56.60 20.00
C GLU A 245 -15.31 57.71 20.19
N ARG A 246 -16.59 57.37 20.04
CA ARG A 246 -17.70 58.33 20.21
C ARG A 246 -17.89 58.79 21.67
N LEU A 247 -17.39 58.04 22.64
CA LEU A 247 -17.54 58.32 24.07
C LEU A 247 -16.35 59.09 24.67
N ILE A 248 -15.18 59.12 24.02
CA ILE A 248 -13.94 59.74 24.56
C ILE A 248 -14.17 61.17 25.08
N ASP A 249 -14.91 62.00 24.34
CA ASP A 249 -15.16 63.40 24.71
C ASP A 249 -16.42 63.58 25.58
N ARG A 250 -17.31 62.59 25.60
CA ARG A 250 -18.67 62.71 26.14
C ARG A 250 -18.84 62.04 27.50
N ASP A 251 -18.24 60.87 27.66
CA ASP A 251 -18.20 60.07 28.88
C ASP A 251 -16.89 59.27 28.93
N PRO A 252 -15.81 59.88 29.43
CA PRO A 252 -14.47 59.29 29.43
C PRO A 252 -14.37 58.01 30.28
N GLU A 253 -15.20 57.87 31.32
CA GLU A 253 -15.22 56.65 32.14
C GLU A 253 -15.86 55.50 31.38
N LEU A 254 -17.01 55.73 30.74
CA LEU A 254 -17.67 54.72 29.91
C LEU A 254 -16.81 54.33 28.69
N ALA A 255 -16.09 55.29 28.09
CA ALA A 255 -15.12 55.03 27.03
C ALA A 255 -14.01 54.08 27.49
N ARG A 256 -13.45 54.30 28.69
CA ARG A 256 -12.39 53.48 29.26
C ARG A 256 -12.88 52.06 29.57
N ALA A 257 -14.08 51.91 30.11
CA ALA A 257 -14.73 50.60 30.32
C ALA A 257 -14.93 49.85 29.00
N THR A 258 -15.41 50.55 27.95
CA THR A 258 -15.63 49.96 26.62
C THR A 258 -14.32 49.49 25.97
N ILE A 259 -13.23 50.24 26.13
CA ILE A 259 -11.88 49.83 25.66
C ILE A 259 -11.40 48.57 26.40
N HIS A 260 -11.65 48.48 27.70
CA HIS A 260 -11.26 47.29 28.48
C HIS A 260 -12.01 46.04 28.01
N GLU A 261 -13.33 46.15 27.79
CA GLU A 261 -14.12 45.05 27.23
C GLU A 261 -13.63 44.63 25.83
N ALA A 262 -13.27 45.59 24.96
CA ALA A 262 -12.70 45.29 23.66
C ALA A 262 -11.36 44.53 23.78
N GLN A 263 -10.50 44.90 24.74
CA GLN A 263 -9.25 44.20 25.01
C GLN A 263 -9.48 42.77 25.52
N GLU A 264 -10.48 42.55 26.38
CA GLU A 264 -10.86 41.21 26.85
C GLU A 264 -11.39 40.32 25.72
N ILE A 265 -12.23 40.87 24.84
CA ILE A 265 -12.73 40.16 23.65
C ILE A 265 -11.57 39.77 22.73
N ALA A 266 -10.64 40.69 22.46
CA ALA A 266 -9.47 40.41 21.64
C ALA A 266 -8.57 39.31 22.25
N ARG A 267 -8.39 39.33 23.58
CA ARG A 267 -7.60 38.33 24.29
C ARG A 267 -8.26 36.95 24.27
N THR A 268 -9.56 36.88 24.53
CA THR A 268 -10.35 35.64 24.46
C THR A 268 -10.30 35.05 23.05
N ALA A 269 -10.50 35.86 22.00
CA ALA A 269 -10.42 35.39 20.61
C ALA A 269 -9.02 34.85 20.25
N LEU A 270 -7.95 35.46 20.77
CA LEU A 270 -6.56 34.99 20.62
C LEU A 270 -6.33 33.66 21.36
N GLU A 271 -6.86 33.50 22.57
CA GLU A 271 -6.76 32.27 23.37
C GLU A 271 -7.56 31.12 22.74
N GLU A 272 -8.78 31.37 22.25
CA GLU A 272 -9.61 30.42 21.50
C GLU A 272 -8.92 29.99 20.20
N THR A 273 -8.39 30.94 19.43
CA THR A 273 -7.63 30.65 18.20
C THR A 273 -6.39 29.81 18.49
N ARG A 274 -5.66 30.11 19.57
CA ARG A 274 -4.49 29.31 19.99
C ARG A 274 -4.89 27.91 20.45
N THR A 275 -5.96 27.79 21.22
CA THR A 275 -6.45 26.50 21.73
C THR A 275 -6.96 25.63 20.59
N LEU A 276 -7.70 26.19 19.64
CA LEU A 276 -8.15 25.49 18.43
C LEU A 276 -6.99 25.13 17.51
N ALA A 277 -6.00 26.03 17.31
CA ALA A 277 -4.79 25.72 16.53
C ALA A 277 -3.88 24.67 17.20
N GLN A 278 -3.88 24.60 18.52
CA GLN A 278 -3.17 23.57 19.29
C GLN A 278 -3.93 22.24 19.31
N GLY A 279 -5.26 22.25 19.42
CA GLY A 279 -6.12 21.08 19.30
C GLY A 279 -6.17 20.49 17.88
N TYR A 280 -6.01 21.32 16.84
CA TYR A 280 -5.94 20.90 15.44
C TYR A 280 -4.61 20.25 15.05
N ARG A 281 -3.56 20.45 15.86
CA ARG A 281 -2.46 19.50 15.90
C ARG A 281 -2.92 18.30 16.72
N GLN A 282 -3.85 17.50 16.19
CA GLN A 282 -3.89 16.08 16.51
C GLN A 282 -2.58 15.51 15.97
N VAL A 283 -1.53 15.68 16.77
CA VAL A 283 -0.22 15.15 16.49
C VAL A 283 -0.37 13.65 16.66
N SER A 284 -0.49 12.92 15.55
CA SER A 284 -0.23 11.49 15.59
C SER A 284 1.18 11.32 16.14
N LEU A 285 1.33 10.50 17.17
CA LEU A 285 2.64 10.20 17.74
C LEU A 285 3.58 9.68 16.64
N HIS A 286 3.04 8.98 15.65
CA HIS A 286 3.79 8.52 14.48
C HIS A 286 4.38 9.67 13.67
N ASP A 287 3.57 10.66 13.29
CA ASP A 287 4.03 11.82 12.51
C ASP A 287 5.04 12.66 13.31
N GLU A 288 4.86 12.76 14.63
CA GLU A 288 5.83 13.45 15.50
C GLU A 288 7.14 12.70 15.62
N ILE A 289 7.13 11.36 15.66
CA ILE A 289 8.36 10.55 15.66
C ILE A 289 9.14 10.78 14.37
N VAL A 290 8.47 10.78 13.22
CA VAL A 290 9.12 11.06 11.92
C VAL A 290 9.72 12.46 11.89
N ASN A 291 8.97 13.46 12.38
CA ASN A 291 9.44 14.84 12.45
C ASN A 291 10.62 15.00 13.41
N ALA A 292 10.52 14.43 14.62
CA ALA A 292 11.56 14.48 15.64
C ALA A 292 12.85 13.81 15.14
N ALA A 293 12.76 12.62 14.54
CA ALA A 293 13.91 11.92 13.98
C ALA A 293 14.60 12.77 12.90
N SER A 294 13.83 13.32 11.95
CA SER A 294 14.36 14.17 10.88
C SER A 294 15.12 15.41 11.39
N VAL A 295 14.56 16.13 12.37
CA VAL A 295 15.19 17.34 12.91
C VAL A 295 16.43 17.01 13.75
N LEU A 296 16.39 15.93 14.53
CA LEU A 296 17.53 15.48 15.33
C LEU A 296 18.67 14.94 14.45
N GLU A 297 18.36 14.19 13.40
CA GLU A 297 19.34 13.75 12.40
C GLU A 297 19.97 14.92 11.65
N ALA A 298 19.18 15.95 11.31
CA ALA A 298 19.68 17.18 10.70
C ALA A 298 20.63 17.96 11.64
N SER A 299 20.52 17.77 12.97
CA SER A 299 21.46 18.32 13.95
C SER A 299 22.73 17.47 14.13
N GLY A 300 22.83 16.32 13.46
CA GLY A 300 23.98 15.42 13.49
C GLY A 300 23.86 14.24 14.47
N ALA A 301 22.70 14.03 15.08
CA ALA A 301 22.45 12.92 16.00
C ALA A 301 22.00 11.65 15.24
N MET A 302 22.44 10.48 15.68
CA MET A 302 21.89 9.20 15.25
C MET A 302 20.64 8.89 16.07
N VAL A 303 19.48 8.73 15.41
CA VAL A 303 18.21 8.46 16.09
C VAL A 303 17.81 7.00 15.94
N ARG A 304 17.48 6.35 17.07
CA ARG A 304 16.90 5.00 17.10
C ARG A 304 15.48 5.06 17.62
N VAL A 305 14.56 4.46 16.87
CA VAL A 305 13.13 4.43 17.20
C VAL A 305 12.71 2.98 17.40
N ASP A 306 12.20 2.68 18.59
CA ASP A 306 11.58 1.40 18.96
C ASP A 306 10.22 1.65 19.65
N VAL A 307 9.27 2.13 18.86
CA VAL A 307 7.92 2.48 19.34
C VAL A 307 6.89 1.58 18.66
N PRO A 308 6.01 0.89 19.41
CA PRO A 308 4.94 0.08 18.82
C PRO A 308 4.04 0.92 17.92
N ALA A 309 3.79 0.46 16.69
CA ALA A 309 2.95 1.19 15.72
C ALA A 309 1.49 1.41 16.19
N GLN A 310 1.03 0.69 17.21
CA GLN A 310 -0.29 0.87 17.83
C GLN A 310 -0.31 1.96 18.90
N LEU A 311 0.86 2.45 19.32
CA LEU A 311 0.98 3.51 20.30
C LEU A 311 0.76 4.84 19.58
N ASP A 312 -0.47 5.31 19.57
CA ASP A 312 -0.82 6.63 19.04
C ASP A 312 -1.63 7.38 20.08
N HIS A 313 -0.92 8.19 20.90
CA HIS A 313 -1.53 8.91 22.02
C HIS A 313 -1.12 10.39 21.97
N PRO A 314 -2.07 11.34 21.87
CA PRO A 314 -1.77 12.78 21.71
C PRO A 314 -0.92 13.38 22.85
N LEU A 315 -1.09 12.90 24.08
CA LEU A 315 -0.24 13.33 25.21
C LEU A 315 1.21 12.91 25.02
N LEU A 316 1.45 11.69 24.55
CA LEU A 316 2.81 11.18 24.31
C LEU A 316 3.46 11.94 23.14
N ALA A 317 2.68 12.29 22.11
CA ALA A 317 3.16 13.13 21.01
C ALA A 317 3.58 14.53 21.50
N THR A 318 2.83 15.10 22.44
CA THR A 318 3.19 16.37 23.09
C THR A 318 4.47 16.23 23.92
N ALA A 319 4.64 15.12 24.65
CA ALA A 319 5.87 14.85 25.39
C ALA A 319 7.08 14.67 24.47
N LEU A 320 6.93 13.99 23.33
CA LEU A 320 8.00 13.82 22.35
C LEU A 320 8.46 15.15 21.76
N ARG A 321 7.51 16.03 21.42
CA ARG A 321 7.82 17.36 20.89
C ARG A 321 8.59 18.23 21.87
N GLU A 322 8.19 18.19 23.14
CA GLU A 322 8.89 18.90 24.22
C GLU A 322 10.28 18.30 24.44
N ALA A 323 10.41 16.97 24.44
CA ALA A 323 11.70 16.28 24.54
C ALA A 323 12.65 16.67 23.41
N THR A 324 12.16 16.65 22.17
CA THR A 324 12.93 17.02 20.97
C THR A 324 13.41 18.48 21.05
N THR A 325 12.51 19.39 21.46
CA THR A 325 12.86 20.81 21.65
C THR A 325 13.92 20.99 22.74
N ASN A 326 13.82 20.23 23.84
CA ASN A 326 14.81 20.28 24.91
C ASN A 326 16.17 19.75 24.46
N ILE A 327 16.21 18.64 23.71
CA ILE A 327 17.46 18.09 23.16
C ILE A 327 18.14 19.12 22.27
N LEU A 328 17.43 19.73 21.33
CA LEU A 328 17.99 20.72 20.40
C LEU A 328 18.47 22.01 21.08
N ARG A 329 17.90 22.36 22.24
CA ARG A 329 18.25 23.59 22.98
C ARG A 329 19.34 23.38 24.03
N HIS A 330 19.40 22.19 24.61
CA HIS A 330 20.15 21.95 25.85
C HIS A 330 21.12 20.77 25.76
N SER A 331 21.29 20.16 24.58
CA SER A 331 22.21 19.05 24.36
C SER A 331 22.95 19.19 23.03
N ASN A 332 24.18 18.69 22.97
CA ASN A 332 24.89 18.35 21.72
C ASN A 332 24.80 16.83 21.52
N ALA A 333 23.57 16.32 21.38
CA ALA A 333 23.33 14.88 21.33
C ALA A 333 23.95 14.26 20.08
N THR A 334 24.67 13.15 20.26
CA THR A 334 25.15 12.29 19.17
C THR A 334 24.27 11.05 18.98
N THR A 335 23.56 10.63 20.03
CA THR A 335 22.66 9.48 20.01
C THR A 335 21.36 9.82 20.73
N VAL A 336 20.24 9.57 20.06
CA VAL A 336 18.89 9.69 20.66
C VAL A 336 18.14 8.38 20.49
N GLU A 337 17.57 7.88 21.58
CA GLU A 337 16.75 6.66 21.60
C GLU A 337 15.33 7.01 22.02
N ILE A 338 14.36 6.64 21.18
CA ILE A 338 12.93 6.84 21.43
C ILE A 338 12.30 5.44 21.50
N SER A 339 11.74 5.07 22.64
CA SER A 339 11.06 3.79 22.83
C SER A 339 9.68 3.93 23.47
N GLY A 340 8.79 2.96 23.26
CA GLY A 340 7.43 3.04 23.79
C GLY A 340 6.83 1.70 24.21
N THR A 341 5.82 1.75 25.08
CA THR A 341 5.05 0.59 25.57
C THR A 341 3.56 0.85 25.46
N LEU A 342 2.74 -0.20 25.34
CA LEU A 342 1.28 -0.08 25.19
C LEU A 342 0.49 -0.23 26.49
N ASP A 343 1.04 -0.92 27.49
CA ASP A 343 0.31 -1.24 28.72
C ASP A 343 1.20 -1.06 29.97
N PRO A 344 1.12 0.10 30.65
CA PRO A 344 0.39 1.31 30.23
C PRO A 344 1.04 2.00 29.02
N PRO A 345 0.30 2.84 28.26
CA PRO A 345 0.84 3.62 27.16
C PRO A 345 1.95 4.56 27.66
N SER A 346 3.20 4.30 27.29
CA SER A 346 4.33 5.12 27.74
C SER A 346 5.33 5.38 26.61
N LEU A 347 6.03 6.51 26.71
CA LEU A 347 7.09 6.92 25.81
C LEU A 347 8.32 7.28 26.62
N ARG A 348 9.47 6.71 26.25
CA ARG A 348 10.77 6.98 26.82
C ARG A 348 11.67 7.61 25.75
N VAL A 349 12.23 8.77 26.06
CA VAL A 349 13.20 9.47 25.20
C VAL A 349 14.50 9.61 25.98
N VAL A 350 15.60 9.16 25.38
CA VAL A 350 16.94 9.22 25.97
C VAL A 350 17.88 9.91 24.99
N ASN A 351 18.68 10.85 25.47
CA ASN A 351 19.78 11.44 24.69
C ASN A 351 21.07 11.53 25.52
N ASP A 352 22.20 11.58 24.82
CA ASP A 352 23.52 11.93 25.34
C ASP A 352 23.85 13.43 25.11
N GLY A 353 25.06 13.87 25.49
CA GLY A 353 25.57 15.20 25.19
C GLY A 353 24.90 16.34 25.96
N VAL A 354 24.39 16.10 27.16
CA VAL A 354 23.58 17.10 27.90
C VAL A 354 24.46 18.24 28.43
N ILE A 355 24.21 19.45 27.94
CA ILE A 355 24.91 20.66 28.37
C ILE A 355 24.28 21.12 29.68
N ALA A 356 25.07 21.27 30.75
CA ALA A 356 24.51 21.72 32.03
C ALA A 356 23.90 23.12 31.90
N PRO A 357 22.62 23.32 32.29
CA PRO A 357 22.05 24.66 32.28
C PRO A 357 22.68 25.48 33.41
N PRO A 358 22.98 26.77 33.18
CA PRO A 358 23.30 27.69 34.26
C PRO A 358 21.98 27.97 35.02
N ASN A 359 21.77 27.31 36.15
CA ASN A 359 20.70 27.55 37.13
C ASN A 359 19.31 27.89 36.53
N GLY A 360 18.50 26.88 36.21
CA GLY A 360 17.09 27.09 35.92
C GLY A 360 16.32 25.78 35.74
N SER A 361 15.32 25.53 36.57
CA SER A 361 14.32 24.50 36.32
C SER A 361 13.47 24.95 35.12
N GLY A 362 13.52 24.19 34.02
CA GLY A 362 12.75 24.51 32.82
C GLY A 362 11.25 24.47 33.10
N THR A 363 10.56 25.59 32.86
CA THR A 363 9.10 25.70 33.01
C THR A 363 8.32 24.76 32.10
N GLY A 364 8.93 24.33 30.98
CA GLY A 364 8.34 23.42 30.00
C GLY A 364 8.02 22.02 30.56
N LEU A 365 8.98 21.40 31.28
CA LEU A 365 8.79 20.07 31.87
C LEU A 365 7.78 20.08 33.03
N ALA A 366 7.77 21.15 33.83
CA ALA A 366 6.78 21.32 34.89
C ALA A 366 5.35 21.42 34.33
N SER A 367 5.15 22.26 33.30
CA SER A 367 3.86 22.37 32.60
C SER A 367 3.46 21.08 31.87
N LEU A 368 4.43 20.30 31.39
CA LEU A 368 4.16 18.99 30.80
C LEU A 368 3.69 17.99 31.87
N ALA A 369 4.35 17.95 33.03
CA ALA A 369 3.97 17.09 34.16
C ALA A 369 2.56 17.42 34.69
N GLU A 370 2.22 18.70 34.86
CA GLU A 370 0.87 19.13 35.24
C GLU A 370 -0.20 18.65 34.24
N ARG A 371 0.08 18.75 32.93
CA ARG A 371 -0.84 18.32 31.87
C ARG A 371 -1.07 16.82 31.82
N PHE A 372 -0.05 16.03 32.14
CA PHE A 372 -0.15 14.57 32.26
C PHE A 372 -0.90 14.17 33.54
N ALA A 373 -0.58 14.79 34.67
CA ALA A 373 -1.25 14.55 35.94
C ALA A 373 -2.77 14.84 35.87
N ALA A 374 -3.16 15.91 35.19
CA ALA A 374 -4.57 16.26 34.95
C ALA A 374 -5.37 15.19 34.18
N ARG A 375 -4.69 14.24 33.52
CA ARG A 375 -5.28 13.12 32.77
C ARG A 375 -4.88 11.76 33.36
N GLY A 376 -4.46 11.73 34.62
CA GLY A 376 -4.09 10.51 35.34
C GLY A 376 -2.77 9.87 34.89
N GLY A 377 -1.97 10.56 34.06
CA GLY A 377 -0.65 10.13 33.63
C GLY A 377 0.48 10.70 34.50
N SER A 378 1.72 10.33 34.19
CA SER A 378 2.92 10.84 34.85
C SER A 378 4.00 11.20 33.84
N VAL A 379 4.87 12.13 34.22
CA VAL A 379 6.11 12.44 33.49
C VAL A 379 7.24 12.49 34.49
N GLU A 380 8.27 11.71 34.23
CA GLU A 380 9.50 11.66 35.01
C GLU A 380 10.66 12.06 34.10
N SER A 381 11.55 12.90 34.62
CA SER A 381 12.77 13.27 33.92
C SER A 381 13.94 13.03 34.85
N GLN A 382 14.93 12.29 34.38
CA GLN A 382 16.17 12.03 35.10
C GLN A 382 17.34 12.47 34.26
N ARG A 383 18.32 13.10 34.91
CA ARG A 383 19.63 13.37 34.34
C ARG A 383 20.67 12.58 35.11
N ALA A 384 21.52 11.86 34.38
CA ALA A 384 22.67 11.16 34.93
C ALA A 384 23.89 11.49 34.06
N GLU A 385 24.84 12.23 34.63
CA GLU A 385 26.06 12.69 33.94
C GLU A 385 25.75 13.39 32.61
N ASP A 386 26.11 12.74 31.51
CA ASP A 386 25.95 13.20 30.13
C ASP A 386 24.64 12.73 29.47
N ARG A 387 23.80 11.96 30.19
CA ARG A 387 22.53 11.45 29.68
C ARG A 387 21.33 12.14 30.31
N PHE A 388 20.33 12.41 29.49
CA PHE A 388 18.99 12.81 29.91
C PHE A 388 17.98 11.77 29.46
N THR A 389 17.05 11.44 30.36
CA THR A 389 15.97 10.49 30.13
C THR A 389 14.66 11.14 30.53
N LEU A 390 13.70 11.17 29.60
CA LEU A 390 12.31 11.53 29.84
C LEU A 390 11.46 10.28 29.70
N VAL A 391 10.63 9.98 30.69
CA VAL A 391 9.62 8.92 30.67
C VAL A 391 8.26 9.55 30.87
N ALA A 392 7.37 9.40 29.91
CA ALA A 392 6.01 9.90 29.97
C ALA A 392 5.03 8.72 29.87
N THR A 393 4.13 8.60 30.84
CA THR A 393 3.12 7.55 30.90
C THR A 393 1.74 8.19 30.85
N ALA A 394 0.92 7.83 29.86
CA ALA A 394 -0.45 8.33 29.78
C ALA A 394 -1.36 7.54 30.74
N GLY A 395 -2.31 8.23 31.37
CA GLY A 395 -3.30 7.63 32.26
C GLY A 395 -4.63 7.38 31.57
N GLY A 396 -5.21 6.19 31.82
CA GLY A 396 -6.57 5.84 31.40
C GLY A 396 -6.74 5.50 29.90
N PRO A 397 -7.84 4.81 29.53
CA PRO A 397 -8.15 4.54 28.13
C PRO A 397 -8.59 5.83 27.40
N THR A 398 -8.20 5.90 26.12
CA THR A 398 -8.35 7.00 25.14
C THR A 398 -9.72 7.63 25.04
#